data_AF-A0A7G2MDL9-F1
#
_entry.id   AF-A0A7G2MDL9-F1
#
_cell.length_a   1.000
_cell.length_b   1.000
_cell.length_c   1.000
_cell.angle_alpha   90.00
_cell.angle_beta   90.00
_cell.angle_gamma   90.00
#
_symmetry.space_group_name_H-M   'P 1'
#
loop_
_entity.id
_entity.type
_entity.pdbx_description
1 polymer ?
#
loop_
_entity_poly.entity_id
_entity_poly.type
_entity_poly.pdbx_seq_one_letter_code
_entity_poly.pdbx_strand_id
1 'polypeptide(L)'
;MEVIWTKKAIESFKELAFYLNSSFGKDIAASIVGKVTRRATDLLRNPLLGKVYESSNLLKYEFRFFVINKQTKVFYFIQGEFVYIVLVFDVRQDIRRIHEMLSSIK
;
A
#
# COMPACT_ATOMS: atom_id res chain seq x y z
N MET A 1 -18.11 2.00 -3.30
CA MET A 1 -16.68 2.17 -2.97
C MET A 1 -15.94 3.04 -3.96
N GLU A 2 -15.26 4.05 -3.45
CA GLU A 2 -14.28 4.87 -4.15
C GLU A 2 -12.89 4.63 -3.55
N VAL A 3 -11.85 4.57 -4.39
CA VAL A 3 -10.46 4.36 -3.94
C VAL A 3 -9.72 5.70 -3.98
N ILE A 4 -9.30 6.16 -2.80
CA ILE A 4 -8.56 7.42 -2.62
C ILE A 4 -7.10 7.10 -2.34
N TRP A 5 -6.21 7.68 -3.14
CA TRP A 5 -4.77 7.64 -2.88
C TRP A 5 -4.39 8.86 -2.06
N THR A 6 -3.91 8.64 -0.84
CA THR A 6 -3.35 9.74 -0.04
C THR A 6 -2.06 10.28 -0.68
N LYS A 7 -1.68 11.51 -0.32
CA LYS A 7 -0.41 12.11 -0.77
C LYS A 7 0.79 11.20 -0.49
N LYS A 8 0.84 10.62 0.72
CA LYS A 8 1.90 9.68 1.14
C LYS A 8 1.92 8.39 0.31
N ALA A 9 0.75 7.87 -0.08
CA ALA A 9 0.66 6.72 -0.98
C ALA A 9 1.20 7.06 -2.38
N ILE A 10 0.87 8.24 -2.90
CA ILE A 10 1.37 8.70 -4.21
C ILE A 10 2.89 8.85 -4.18
N GLU A 11 3.44 9.48 -3.15
CA GLU A 11 4.88 9.68 -2.97
C GLU A 11 5.61 8.33 -2.88
N SER A 12 5.19 7.46 -1.96
CA SER A 12 5.80 6.14 -1.78
C SER A 12 5.66 5.24 -3.01
N PHE A 13 4.58 5.36 -3.78
CA PHE A 13 4.42 4.62 -5.03
C PHE A 13 5.38 5.11 -6.13
N LYS A 14 5.61 6.43 -6.23
CA LYS A 14 6.62 7.00 -7.14
C LYS A 14 8.03 6.58 -6.74
N GLU A 15 8.34 6.63 -5.45
CA GLU A 15 9.63 6.17 -4.92
C GLU A 15 9.88 4.69 -5.22
N LEU A 16 8.87 3.84 -5.02
CA LEU A 16 8.95 2.42 -5.39
C LEU A 16 9.21 2.27 -6.89
N ALA A 17 8.45 2.94 -7.74
CA ALA A 17 8.61 2.84 -9.20
C ALA A 17 10.02 3.29 -9.64
N PHE A 18 10.52 4.39 -9.08
CA PHE A 18 11.87 4.88 -9.33
C PHE A 18 12.93 3.88 -8.88
N TYR A 19 12.84 3.38 -7.64
CA TYR A 19 13.76 2.40 -7.10
C TYR A 19 13.81 1.12 -7.95
N LEU A 20 12.63 0.59 -8.33
CA LEU A 20 12.54 -0.62 -9.14
C LEU A 20 13.16 -0.42 -10.52
N ASN A 21 12.88 0.71 -11.16
CA ASN A 21 13.41 1.02 -12.47
C ASN A 21 14.93 1.17 -12.44
N SER A 22 15.46 1.90 -11.46
CA SER A 22 16.89 2.14 -11.30
C SER A 22 17.68 0.90 -10.90
N SER A 23 17.07 -0.03 -10.14
CA SER A 23 17.77 -1.20 -9.59
C SER A 23 17.60 -2.47 -10.43
N PHE A 24 16.46 -2.62 -11.11
CA PHE A 24 16.08 -3.87 -11.79
C PHE A 24 15.62 -3.65 -13.25
N GLY A 25 15.56 -2.41 -13.72
CA GLY A 25 15.16 -2.08 -15.08
C GLY A 25 13.65 -1.94 -15.28
N LYS A 26 13.30 -1.44 -16.47
CA LYS A 26 11.95 -0.99 -16.82
C LYS A 26 10.89 -2.09 -16.77
N ASP A 27 11.22 -3.29 -17.23
CA ASP A 27 10.23 -4.37 -17.34
C ASP A 27 9.77 -4.88 -15.97
N ILE A 28 10.70 -5.02 -15.03
CA ILE A 28 10.40 -5.41 -13.66
C ILE A 28 9.60 -4.31 -12.96
N ALA A 29 9.99 -3.05 -13.14
CA ALA A 29 9.26 -1.91 -12.61
C ALA A 29 7.81 -1.86 -13.12
N ALA A 30 7.61 -1.95 -14.44
CA ALA A 30 6.30 -1.95 -15.06
C ALA A 30 5.41 -3.11 -14.57
N SER A 31 5.98 -4.31 -14.43
CA SER A 31 5.28 -5.48 -13.92
C SER A 31 4.76 -5.28 -12.48
N ILE A 32 5.59 -4.76 -11.58
CA ILE A 32 5.20 -4.54 -10.18
C ILE A 32 4.21 -3.38 -10.05
N VAL A 33 4.46 -2.27 -10.75
CA VAL A 33 3.55 -1.11 -10.81
C VAL A 33 2.17 -1.55 -11.32
N GLY A 34 2.12 -2.32 -12.41
CA GLY A 34 0.87 -2.84 -12.96
C GLY A 34 0.11 -3.72 -11.96
N LYS A 35 0.82 -4.56 -11.19
CA LYS A 35 0.19 -5.38 -10.13
C LYS A 35 -0.37 -4.53 -8.99
N VAL A 36 0.33 -3.48 -8.57
CA VAL A 36 -0.17 -2.52 -7.56
C VAL A 36 -1.47 -1.89 -8.05
N THR A 37 -1.46 -1.32 -9.26
CA THR A 37 -2.63 -0.64 -9.84
C THR A 37 -3.81 -1.60 -9.97
N ARG A 38 -3.58 -2.81 -10.48
CA ARG A 38 -4.64 -3.83 -10.60
C ARG A 38 -5.27 -4.16 -9.24
N ARG A 39 -4.45 -4.37 -8.22
CA ARG A 39 -4.96 -4.65 -6.87
C ARG A 39 -5.73 -3.47 -6.28
N ALA A 40 -5.30 -2.24 -6.54
CA ALA A 40 -6.07 -1.05 -6.15
C ALA A 40 -7.43 -1.01 -6.87
N THR A 41 -7.51 -1.37 -8.15
CA THR A 41 -8.78 -1.49 -8.88
C THR A 41 -9.70 -2.56 -8.28
N ASP A 42 -9.17 -3.70 -7.85
CA ASP A 42 -9.95 -4.77 -7.24
C ASP A 42 -10.69 -4.30 -5.96
N LEU A 43 -10.15 -3.31 -5.24
CA LEU A 43 -10.77 -2.74 -4.04
C LEU A 43 -12.09 -2.01 -4.30
N LEU A 44 -12.34 -1.56 -5.54
CA LEU A 44 -13.62 -0.96 -5.92
C LEU A 44 -14.79 -1.93 -5.74
N ARG A 45 -14.53 -3.23 -5.89
CA ARG A 45 -15.54 -4.30 -5.80
C ARG A 45 -15.38 -5.13 -4.54
N ASN A 46 -14.17 -5.27 -4.02
CA ASN A 46 -13.87 -6.09 -2.86
C ASN A 46 -12.91 -5.35 -1.90
N PRO A 47 -13.41 -4.37 -1.12
CA PRO A 47 -12.57 -3.59 -0.21
C PRO A 47 -11.94 -4.44 0.90
N LEU A 48 -12.53 -5.61 1.24
CA LEU A 48 -12.04 -6.51 2.28
C LEU A 48 -10.98 -7.52 1.79
N LEU A 49 -10.54 -7.44 0.52
CA LEU A 49 -9.59 -8.38 -0.10
C LEU A 49 -8.24 -8.47 0.62
N GLY A 50 -7.79 -7.38 1.25
CA GLY A 50 -6.55 -7.31 2.00
C GLY A 50 -6.64 -7.98 3.38
N LYS A 51 -5.51 -8.53 3.82
CA LYS A 51 -5.37 -9.06 5.18
C LYS A 51 -5.35 -7.92 6.19
N VAL A 52 -5.99 -8.11 7.33
CA VAL A 52 -5.89 -7.16 8.45
C VAL A 52 -4.44 -7.08 8.90
N TYR A 53 -3.91 -5.85 8.99
CA TYR A 53 -2.61 -5.55 9.58
C TYR A 53 -2.83 -5.35 11.08
N GLU A 54 -2.35 -6.31 11.88
CA GLU A 54 -2.31 -6.29 13.36
C GLU A 54 -3.43 -5.52 14.06
N SER A 55 -4.31 -6.23 14.76
CA SER A 55 -5.28 -5.61 15.68
C SER A 55 -4.54 -5.08 16.91
N SER A 56 -4.05 -3.84 16.82
CA SER A 56 -3.50 -3.09 17.94
C SER A 56 -4.42 -1.94 18.26
N ASN A 57 -4.83 -1.81 19.53
CA ASN A 57 -5.64 -0.70 20.03
C ASN A 57 -4.96 0.67 19.90
N LEU A 58 -3.69 0.71 19.46
CA LEU A 58 -2.92 1.94 19.25
C LEU A 58 -3.17 2.58 17.88
N LEU A 59 -3.71 1.82 16.91
CA LEU A 59 -3.98 2.33 15.57
C LEU A 59 -5.40 2.89 15.50
N LYS A 60 -5.52 4.12 14.97
CA LYS A 60 -6.82 4.79 14.79
C LYS A 60 -7.77 4.04 13.86
N TYR A 61 -7.21 3.34 12.87
CA TYR A 61 -7.96 2.62 11.84
C TYR A 61 -7.53 1.16 11.80
N GLU A 62 -8.46 0.28 11.41
CA GLU A 62 -8.12 -1.09 11.03
C GLU A 62 -7.44 -1.07 9.66
N PHE A 63 -6.12 -1.11 9.66
CA PHE A 63 -5.36 -1.18 8.43
C PHE A 63 -5.44 -2.59 7.85
N ARG A 64 -5.41 -2.64 6.52
CA ARG A 64 -5.35 -3.84 5.71
C ARG A 64 -4.21 -3.72 4.72
N PHE A 65 -3.71 -4.85 4.26
CA PHE A 65 -2.67 -4.88 3.25
C PHE A 65 -2.80 -6.05 2.29
N PHE A 66 -2.29 -5.85 1.08
CA PHE A 66 -2.01 -6.94 0.15
C PHE A 66 -0.52 -7.00 -0.17
N VAL A 67 -0.05 -8.23 -0.40
CA VAL A 67 1.30 -8.56 -0.80
C VAL A 67 1.32 -8.64 -2.34
N ILE A 68 2.11 -7.76 -2.97
CA ILE A 68 2.27 -7.74 -4.43
C ILE A 68 3.33 -8.75 -4.87
N ASN A 69 4.41 -8.84 -4.10
CA ASN A 69 5.46 -9.84 -4.19
C ASN A 69 6.11 -9.97 -2.79
N LYS A 70 7.17 -10.78 -2.65
CA LYS A 70 7.84 -10.98 -1.35
C LYS A 70 8.30 -9.68 -0.66
N GLN A 71 8.52 -8.63 -1.44
CA GLN A 71 9.15 -7.37 -1.03
C GLN A 71 8.14 -6.22 -1.01
N THR A 72 7.08 -6.23 -1.80
CA THR A 72 6.17 -5.08 -1.94
C THR A 72 4.83 -5.35 -1.27
N LYS A 73 4.43 -4.44 -0.39
CA LYS A 73 3.10 -4.41 0.24
C LYS A 73 2.40 -3.08 -0.03
N VAL A 74 1.08 -3.11 -0.07
CA VAL A 74 0.25 -1.90 -0.14
C VAL A 74 -0.68 -1.92 1.05
N PHE A 75 -0.71 -0.82 1.79
CA PHE A 75 -1.54 -0.63 2.98
C PHE A 75 -2.68 0.33 2.69
N TYR A 76 -3.83 0.02 3.25
CA TYR A 76 -5.03 0.82 3.13
C TYR A 76 -5.93 0.66 4.36
N PHE A 77 -6.93 1.51 4.51
CA PHE A 77 -8.03 1.30 5.45
C PHE A 77 -9.37 1.64 4.76
N ILE A 78 -10.47 1.23 5.38
CA ILE A 78 -11.82 1.46 4.87
C ILE A 78 -12.52 2.42 5.84
N GLN A 79 -13.19 3.43 5.30
CA GLN A 79 -14.02 4.34 6.07
C GLN A 79 -15.27 4.70 5.25
N GLY A 80 -16.43 4.17 5.67
CA GLY A 80 -17.67 4.30 4.92
C GLY A 80 -17.53 3.73 3.50
N GLU A 81 -17.88 4.55 2.50
CA GLU A 81 -17.80 4.20 1.08
C GLU A 81 -16.42 4.47 0.43
N PHE A 82 -15.39 4.72 1.24
CA PHE A 82 -14.05 5.03 0.78
C PHE A 82 -13.01 3.99 1.21
N VAL A 83 -12.10 3.67 0.29
CA VAL A 83 -10.88 2.91 0.55
C VAL A 83 -9.70 3.86 0.42
N TYR A 84 -9.00 4.12 1.52
CA TYR A 84 -7.85 5.01 1.53
C TYR A 84 -6.57 4.19 1.41
N ILE A 85 -5.91 4.24 0.26
CA ILE A 85 -4.55 3.71 0.11
C ILE A 85 -3.59 4.72 0.75
N VAL A 86 -2.82 4.25 1.72
CA VAL A 86 -1.99 5.10 2.59
C VAL A 86 -0.50 4.93 2.39
N LEU A 87 -0.08 3.77 1.88
CA LEU A 87 1.33 3.46 1.73
C LEU A 87 1.54 2.33 0.71
N VAL A 88 2.50 2.51 -0.19
CA VAL A 88 3.04 1.45 -1.04
C VAL A 88 4.51 1.27 -0.66
N PHE A 89 4.88 0.11 -0.14
CA PHE A 89 6.16 -0.05 0.56
C PHE A 89 6.93 -1.28 0.10
N ASP A 90 8.24 -1.13 -0.08
CA ASP A 90 9.18 -2.26 -0.16
C ASP A 90 9.66 -2.62 1.25
N VAL A 91 9.24 -3.77 1.77
CA VAL A 91 9.50 -4.24 3.15
C VAL A 91 10.98 -4.44 3.49
N ARG A 92 11.88 -4.40 2.49
CA ARG A 92 13.33 -4.43 2.73
C ARG A 92 13.87 -3.10 3.24
N GLN A 93 13.17 -1.99 3.01
CA GLN A 93 13.72 -0.67 3.29
C GLN A 93 13.70 -0.30 4.78
N ASP A 94 12.69 -0.72 5.55
CA ASP A 94 12.71 -0.84 7.03
C ASP A 94 11.33 -1.30 7.52
N ILE A 95 11.20 -2.54 8.01
CA ILE A 95 9.91 -3.07 8.47
C ILE A 95 9.40 -2.42 9.77
N ARG A 96 10.31 -1.92 10.63
CA ARG A 96 9.94 -1.32 11.92
C ARG A 96 9.22 0.01 11.73
N ARG A 97 9.55 0.71 10.64
CA ARG A 97 9.00 2.02 10.32
C ARG A 97 7.53 1.97 9.84
N ILE A 98 7.04 0.80 9.41
CA ILE A 98 5.66 0.65 8.93
C ILE A 98 4.67 1.02 10.03
N HIS A 99 4.85 0.51 11.26
CA HIS A 99 3.92 0.79 12.36
C HIS A 99 3.91 2.28 12.72
N GLU A 100 5.07 2.93 12.79
CA GLU A 100 5.19 4.38 13.02
C GLU A 100 4.50 5.18 11.91
N MET A 101 4.73 4.79 10.65
CA MET A 101 4.16 5.46 9.48
C MET A 101 2.64 5.34 9.39
N LEU A 102 2.08 4.24 9.88
CA LEU A 102 0.63 4.02 9.95
C LEU A 102 0.02 4.74 11.16
N SER A 103 0.71 4.74 12.30
CA SER A 103 0.29 5.47 13.51
C SER A 103 0.25 6.98 13.31
N SER A 104 1.07 7.52 12.38
CA SER A 104 1.09 8.95 12.05
C SER A 104 -0.08 9.40 11.16
N ILE A 105 -0.93 8.47 10.70
CA ILE A 105 -2.06 8.79 9.81
C ILE A 105 -3.19 9.36 10.67
N LYS A 106 -3.49 10.65 10.45
CA LYS A 106 -4.53 11.37 11.18
C LYS A 106 -5.92 11.03 10.70
#